data_AF-A0A8B6DL49-F1
#
_entry.id   AF-A0A8B6DL49-F1
#
_cell.length_a   1.000
_cell.length_b   1.000
_cell.length_c   1.000
_cell.angle_alpha   90.00
_cell.angle_beta   90.00
_cell.angle_gamma   90.00
#
_symmetry.space_group_name_H-M   'P 1'
#
loop_
_entity.id
_entity.type
_entity.pdbx_description
1 polymer ?
#
loop_
_entity_poly.entity_id
_entity_poly.type
_entity_poly.pdbx_seq_one_letter_code
_entity_poly.pdbx_strand_id
1 'polypeptide(L)'
;MYFRAEENGDTQTGISVSTDTCWQKKGSGRSYNSCQGMEPDMVVEMLKGLDDKDIVISQVVGDDDSTGFDRAKVLMPNSSMVKISDKNHIKHNIIKKVNDLKSKHRELSGMVAESIVKNVSYVLEQNIGNPEGIEKGFHATVNHMYGDHQYCTENWCGYLKNKQTMSTQTFLMEKIYLPHHLNQT
;
A
#
# COMPACT_ATOMS: atom_id res chain seq x y z
N MET A 1 0.34 7.93 -14.50
CA MET A 1 0.19 8.99 -13.47
C MET A 1 -1.23 9.53 -13.55
N TYR A 2 -1.94 9.69 -12.44
CA TYR A 2 -3.32 10.19 -12.38
C TYR A 2 -3.46 11.29 -11.32
N PHE A 3 -4.31 12.27 -11.58
CA PHE A 3 -4.51 13.46 -10.72
C PHE A 3 -5.82 13.32 -9.96
N ARG A 4 -5.80 13.63 -8.66
CA ARG A 4 -7.00 13.75 -7.82
C ARG A 4 -7.11 15.20 -7.34
N ALA A 5 -8.19 15.86 -7.75
CA ALA A 5 -8.56 17.19 -7.29
C ALA A 5 -9.58 17.06 -6.13
N GLU A 6 -9.53 17.98 -5.17
CA GLU A 6 -10.57 18.14 -4.15
C GLU A 6 -11.05 19.59 -4.16
N GLU A 7 -12.38 19.79 -4.24
CA GLU A 7 -13.00 21.11 -4.06
C GLU A 7 -13.47 21.27 -2.61
N ASN A 8 -13.35 22.49 -2.10
CA ASN A 8 -13.88 22.86 -0.78
C ASN A 8 -15.42 22.88 -0.82
N GLY A 9 -16.04 21.90 -0.15
CA GLY A 9 -17.42 22.02 0.34
C GLY A 9 -18.42 21.04 -0.29
N ASP A 10 -18.91 20.14 0.55
CA ASP A 10 -20.08 19.26 0.43
C ASP A 10 -20.14 18.20 -0.69
N THR A 11 -19.91 16.97 -0.25
CA THR A 11 -20.44 15.70 -0.75
C THR A 11 -20.61 15.48 -2.26
N GLN A 12 -19.72 14.60 -2.75
CA GLN A 12 -19.88 13.59 -3.81
C GLN A 12 -19.25 13.87 -5.18
N THR A 13 -18.39 12.91 -5.55
CA THR A 13 -17.70 12.69 -6.82
C THR A 13 -16.47 13.57 -7.07
N GLY A 14 -15.39 13.26 -6.35
CA GLY A 14 -14.06 13.71 -6.75
C GLY A 14 -13.79 13.27 -8.18
N ILE A 15 -13.58 14.24 -9.07
CA ILE A 15 -13.25 13.97 -10.47
C ILE A 15 -11.82 13.39 -10.46
N SER A 16 -11.75 12.08 -10.67
CA SER A 16 -10.48 11.42 -10.96
C SER A 16 -10.27 11.48 -12.47
N VAL A 17 -9.29 12.27 -12.90
CA VAL A 17 -8.88 12.31 -14.29
C VAL A 17 -7.70 11.37 -14.44
N SER A 18 -7.93 10.22 -15.08
CA SER A 18 -6.88 9.31 -15.50
C SER A 18 -6.56 9.61 -16.96
N THR A 19 -5.38 10.13 -17.22
CA THR A 19 -4.83 10.22 -18.58
C THR A 19 -3.71 9.19 -18.70
N ASP A 20 -4.00 8.08 -19.38
CA ASP A 20 -2.98 7.11 -19.74
C ASP A 20 -2.28 7.61 -21.01
N THR A 21 -1.29 8.48 -20.84
CA THR A 21 -0.56 9.10 -21.95
C THR A 21 0.56 8.19 -22.45
N CYS A 22 0.25 6.97 -22.91
CA CYS A 22 1.18 6.28 -23.81
C CYS A 22 0.99 6.87 -25.22
N TRP A 23 1.77 7.90 -25.53
CA TRP A 23 1.81 8.46 -26.88
C TRP A 23 2.56 7.49 -27.80
N GLN A 24 1.83 6.69 -28.58
CA GLN A 24 2.41 5.91 -29.68
C GLN A 24 2.86 6.87 -30.79
N LYS A 25 4.17 7.08 -30.92
CA LYS A 25 4.75 7.60 -32.18
C LYS A 25 4.33 6.65 -33.30
N LYS A 26 3.45 7.11 -34.20
CA LYS A 26 3.20 6.42 -35.47
C LYS A 26 4.51 6.35 -36.26
N GLY A 27 4.98 5.14 -36.54
CA GLY A 27 5.96 4.85 -37.59
C GLY A 27 7.31 4.32 -37.11
N SER A 28 7.49 3.00 -37.16
CA SER A 28 8.77 2.31 -37.52
C SER A 28 8.71 0.78 -37.35
N GLY A 29 7.59 0.20 -36.88
CA GLY A 29 7.41 -1.25 -36.89
C GLY A 29 8.28 -2.02 -35.89
N ARG A 30 8.82 -1.36 -34.86
CA ARG A 30 9.47 -2.02 -33.72
C ARG A 30 8.52 -2.04 -32.52
N SER A 31 8.35 -3.21 -31.90
CA SER A 31 7.65 -3.35 -30.62
C SER A 31 8.50 -2.71 -29.52
N TYR A 32 8.18 -1.49 -29.14
CA TYR A 32 8.79 -0.85 -27.98
C TYR A 32 8.05 -1.33 -26.73
N ASN A 33 8.55 -2.40 -26.09
CA ASN A 33 8.01 -2.95 -24.84
C ASN A 33 8.34 -2.09 -23.60
N SER A 34 8.28 -0.76 -23.70
CA SER A 34 8.28 0.17 -22.57
C SER A 34 7.99 1.59 -23.09
N CYS A 35 6.84 2.17 -22.72
CA CYS A 35 6.64 3.63 -22.85
C CYS A 35 7.63 4.26 -21.85
N GLN A 36 8.80 4.72 -22.33
CA GLN A 36 9.88 5.24 -21.47
C GLN A 36 9.56 6.67 -21.04
N GLY A 37 9.09 6.80 -19.80
CA GLY A 37 9.07 8.06 -19.05
C GLY A 37 8.10 9.12 -19.55
N MET A 38 7.37 9.74 -18.62
CA MET A 38 6.66 10.98 -18.92
C MET A 38 7.69 12.11 -18.92
N GLU A 39 7.78 12.89 -20.00
CA GLU A 39 8.71 14.03 -20.03
C GLU A 39 8.29 15.05 -18.97
N PRO A 40 9.22 15.52 -18.11
CA PRO A 40 8.91 16.45 -17.03
C PRO A 40 8.19 17.73 -17.47
N ASP A 41 8.51 18.23 -18.68
CA ASP A 41 7.88 19.43 -19.22
C ASP A 41 6.40 19.22 -19.57
N MET A 42 6.02 18.01 -20.02
CA MET A 42 4.61 17.68 -20.27
C MET A 42 3.79 17.66 -18.97
N VAL A 43 4.35 17.13 -17.88
CA VAL A 43 3.69 17.12 -16.57
C VAL A 43 3.41 18.55 -16.12
N VAL A 44 4.38 19.44 -16.28
CA VAL A 44 4.27 20.86 -15.91
C VAL A 44 3.19 21.56 -16.74
N GLU A 45 3.18 21.36 -18.06
CA GLU A 45 2.18 21.97 -18.94
C GLU A 45 0.75 21.50 -18.59
N MET A 46 0.58 20.21 -18.32
CA MET A 46 -0.72 19.67 -17.89
C MET A 46 -1.20 20.29 -16.58
N LEU A 47 -0.30 20.40 -15.59
CA LEU A 47 -0.63 20.99 -14.29
C LEU A 47 -0.95 22.49 -14.40
N LYS A 48 -0.18 23.24 -15.20
CA LYS A 48 -0.47 24.65 -15.49
C LYS A 48 -1.82 24.83 -16.19
N GLY A 49 -2.15 23.98 -17.16
CA GLY A 49 -3.44 24.02 -17.83
C GLY A 49 -4.65 23.69 -16.93
N LEU A 50 -4.41 23.09 -15.76
CA LEU A 50 -5.42 22.86 -14.72
C LEU A 50 -5.46 24.04 -13.73
N ASP A 51 -4.31 24.62 -13.39
CA ASP A 51 -4.19 25.84 -12.58
C ASP A 51 -4.85 27.05 -13.27
N ASP A 52 -4.64 27.20 -14.57
CA ASP A 52 -5.30 28.21 -15.43
C ASP A 52 -6.84 28.07 -15.44
N LYS A 53 -7.37 26.90 -15.06
CA LYS A 53 -8.79 26.61 -14.96
C LYS A 53 -9.31 26.67 -13.51
N ASP A 54 -8.50 27.19 -12.58
CA ASP A 54 -8.81 27.30 -11.15
C ASP A 54 -9.08 25.94 -10.49
N ILE A 55 -8.46 24.86 -11.00
CA ILE A 55 -8.61 23.50 -10.44
C ILE A 55 -7.45 23.22 -9.47
N VAL A 56 -7.80 23.03 -8.20
CA VAL A 56 -6.83 22.70 -7.15
C VAL A 56 -6.48 21.21 -7.16
N ILE A 57 -5.21 20.91 -7.39
CA ILE A 57 -4.69 19.53 -7.44
C ILE A 57 -4.07 19.19 -6.08
N SER A 58 -4.68 18.26 -5.36
CA SER A 58 -4.20 17.83 -4.05
C SER A 58 -3.21 16.68 -4.13
N GLN A 59 -3.44 15.74 -5.05
CA GLN A 59 -2.65 14.52 -5.14
C GLN A 59 -2.31 14.16 -6.58
N VAL A 60 -1.06 13.75 -6.80
CA VAL A 60 -0.65 13.09 -8.03
C VAL A 60 -0.16 11.70 -7.72
N VAL A 61 -0.81 10.73 -8.34
CA VAL A 61 -0.42 9.33 -8.19
C VAL A 61 0.38 8.92 -9.41
N GLY A 62 1.55 8.33 -9.23
CA GLY A 62 2.38 7.91 -10.36
C GLY A 62 3.41 6.87 -9.97
N ASP A 63 4.20 6.50 -10.96
CA ASP A 63 5.35 5.61 -10.81
C ASP A 63 6.36 6.19 -9.82
N ASP A 64 7.31 5.36 -9.37
CA ASP A 64 8.36 5.77 -8.44
C ASP A 64 9.35 6.77 -9.06
N ASP A 65 9.27 7.07 -10.35
CA ASP A 65 10.06 8.13 -11.00
C ASP A 65 9.61 9.51 -10.48
N SER A 66 10.49 10.18 -9.74
CA SER A 66 10.19 11.49 -9.12
C SER A 66 10.52 12.66 -10.05
N THR A 67 11.23 12.45 -11.16
CA THR A 67 11.80 13.54 -11.97
C THR A 67 10.76 14.54 -12.50
N GLY A 68 9.61 14.04 -12.98
CA GLY A 68 8.50 14.88 -13.44
C GLY A 68 7.80 15.63 -12.31
N PHE A 69 7.60 14.97 -11.16
CA PHE A 69 6.96 15.58 -9.99
C PHE A 69 7.85 16.64 -9.33
N ASP A 70 9.14 16.36 -9.18
CA ASP A 70 10.09 17.27 -8.56
C ASP A 70 10.20 18.57 -9.36
N ARG A 71 10.24 18.47 -10.70
CA ARG A 71 10.22 19.65 -11.58
C ARG A 71 8.92 20.43 -11.49
N ALA A 72 7.77 19.74 -11.47
CA ALA A 72 6.47 20.38 -11.29
C ALA A 72 6.37 21.15 -9.96
N LYS A 73 6.86 20.56 -8.87
CA LYS A 73 6.87 21.19 -7.55
C LYS A 73 7.74 22.45 -7.51
N VAL A 74 8.88 22.44 -8.20
CA VAL A 74 9.75 23.63 -8.32
C VAL A 74 9.08 24.75 -9.11
N LEU A 75 8.38 24.41 -10.20
CA LEU A 75 7.74 25.38 -11.09
C LEU A 75 6.36 25.85 -10.61
N MET A 76 5.75 25.11 -9.68
CA MET A 76 4.46 25.43 -9.05
C MET A 76 4.61 25.41 -7.51
N PRO A 77 5.39 26.32 -6.92
CA PRO A 77 5.74 26.30 -5.50
C PRO A 77 4.55 26.54 -4.57
N ASN A 78 3.46 27.14 -5.07
CA ASN A 78 2.24 27.39 -4.31
C ASN A 78 1.25 26.20 -4.32
N SER A 79 1.57 25.12 -5.04
CA SER A 79 0.69 23.94 -5.08
C SER A 79 0.84 23.11 -3.80
N SER A 80 -0.29 22.73 -3.19
CA SER A 80 -0.35 21.82 -2.01
C SER A 80 -0.21 20.34 -2.40
N MET A 81 0.30 20.09 -3.60
CA MET A 81 0.24 18.83 -4.31
C MET A 81 1.21 17.80 -3.69
N VAL A 82 0.70 16.60 -3.41
CA VAL A 82 1.48 15.48 -2.85
C VAL A 82 1.61 14.35 -3.86
N LYS A 83 2.82 13.78 -3.98
CA LYS A 83 3.04 12.56 -4.78
C LYS A 83 2.66 11.33 -3.97
N ILE A 84 1.89 10.44 -4.59
CA ILE A 84 1.56 9.12 -4.07
C ILE A 84 2.08 8.07 -5.06
N SER A 85 2.75 7.04 -4.56
CA SER A 85 3.19 5.93 -5.42
C SER A 85 1.99 5.04 -5.80
N ASP A 86 1.91 4.65 -7.07
CA ASP A 86 0.87 3.75 -7.55
C ASP A 86 0.95 2.38 -6.84
N LYS A 87 -0.16 1.93 -6.24
CA LYS A 87 -0.28 0.65 -5.56
C LYS A 87 0.11 -0.52 -6.46
N ASN A 88 -0.30 -0.45 -7.74
CA ASN A 88 0.00 -1.52 -8.69
C ASN A 88 1.51 -1.62 -8.95
N HIS A 89 2.21 -0.48 -8.97
CA HIS A 89 3.65 -0.44 -9.16
C HIS A 89 4.41 -0.95 -7.94
N ILE A 90 3.97 -0.56 -6.74
CA ILE A 90 4.54 -1.09 -5.49
C ILE A 90 4.40 -2.62 -5.48
N LYS A 91 3.20 -3.13 -5.79
CA LYS A 91 2.94 -4.58 -5.84
C LYS A 91 3.80 -5.28 -6.89
N HIS A 92 3.92 -4.70 -8.09
CA HIS A 92 4.77 -5.24 -9.14
C HIS A 92 6.25 -5.30 -8.73
N ASN A 93 6.76 -4.23 -8.10
CA ASN A 93 8.12 -4.16 -7.60
C ASN A 93 8.39 -5.25 -6.55
N ILE A 94 7.45 -5.49 -5.63
CA ILE A 94 7.55 -6.54 -4.61
C ILE A 94 7.55 -7.92 -5.26
N ILE A 95 6.61 -8.20 -6.18
CA ILE A 95 6.55 -9.48 -6.90
C ILE A 95 7.87 -9.74 -7.64
N LYS A 96 8.41 -8.72 -8.32
CA LYS A 96 9.70 -8.82 -9.01
C LYS A 96 10.82 -9.19 -8.03
N LYS A 97 10.91 -8.50 -6.89
CA LYS A 97 11.92 -8.80 -5.85
C LYS A 97 11.76 -10.19 -5.24
N VAL A 98 10.53 -10.65 -5.00
CA VAL A 98 10.28 -12.01 -4.49
C VAL A 98 10.67 -13.07 -5.53
N ASN A 99 10.40 -12.83 -6.81
CA ASN A 99 10.82 -13.73 -7.88
C ASN A 99 12.34 -13.73 -8.07
N ASP A 100 12.99 -12.58 -7.94
CA ASP A 100 14.46 -12.49 -7.94
C ASP A 100 15.05 -13.30 -6.78
N LEU A 101 14.44 -13.24 -5.58
CA LEU A 101 14.86 -14.05 -4.43
C LEU A 101 14.64 -15.54 -4.66
N LYS A 102 13.48 -15.93 -5.22
CA LYS A 102 13.19 -17.32 -5.59
C LYS A 102 14.21 -17.90 -6.56
N SER A 103 14.69 -17.08 -7.50
CA SER A 103 15.72 -17.52 -8.46
C SER A 103 17.08 -17.82 -7.81
N LYS A 104 17.36 -17.18 -6.66
CA LYS A 104 18.61 -17.30 -5.91
C LYS A 104 18.54 -18.36 -4.80
N HIS A 105 17.37 -18.56 -4.21
CA HIS A 105 17.15 -19.46 -3.09
C HIS A 105 16.10 -20.51 -3.46
N ARG A 106 16.56 -21.73 -3.79
CA ARG A 106 15.69 -22.84 -4.18
C ARG A 106 14.80 -23.33 -3.03
N GLU A 107 15.16 -22.99 -1.80
CA GLU A 107 14.38 -23.25 -0.59
C GLU A 107 13.06 -22.46 -0.57
N LEU A 108 12.99 -21.34 -1.32
CA LEU A 108 11.77 -20.56 -1.45
C LEU A 108 10.83 -21.23 -2.47
N SER A 109 9.91 -22.04 -1.97
CA SER A 109 8.89 -22.68 -2.82
C SER A 109 7.96 -21.64 -3.46
N GLY A 110 7.34 -21.98 -4.60
CA GLY A 110 6.39 -21.09 -5.27
C GLY A 110 5.19 -20.72 -4.37
N MET A 111 4.67 -21.67 -3.61
CA MET A 111 3.56 -21.47 -2.68
C MET A 111 3.91 -20.51 -1.53
N VAL A 112 5.15 -20.58 -1.04
CA VAL A 112 5.67 -19.67 -0.01
C VAL A 112 5.81 -18.25 -0.58
N ALA A 113 6.38 -18.13 -1.79
CA ALA A 113 6.50 -16.84 -2.47
C ALA A 113 5.15 -16.17 -2.72
N GLU A 114 4.15 -16.92 -3.19
CA GLU A 114 2.78 -16.41 -3.41
C GLU A 114 2.12 -15.96 -2.10
N SER A 115 2.32 -16.72 -1.02
CA SER A 115 1.81 -16.39 0.31
C SER A 115 2.44 -15.10 0.86
N ILE A 116 3.74 -14.89 0.65
CA ILE A 116 4.45 -13.65 1.01
C ILE A 116 3.87 -12.47 0.23
N VAL A 117 3.74 -12.57 -1.10
CA VAL A 117 3.17 -11.50 -1.95
C VAL A 117 1.76 -11.13 -1.49
N LYS A 118 0.93 -12.12 -1.17
CA LYS A 118 -0.44 -11.90 -0.70
C LYS A 118 -0.47 -11.17 0.64
N ASN A 119 0.30 -11.63 1.62
CA ASN A 119 0.35 -11.02 2.95
C ASN A 119 0.91 -9.59 2.90
N VAL A 120 1.97 -9.36 2.12
CA VAL A 120 2.54 -8.03 1.91
C VAL A 120 1.54 -7.09 1.24
N SER A 121 0.75 -7.58 0.27
CA SER A 121 -0.31 -6.78 -0.36
C SER A 121 -1.35 -6.33 0.68
N TYR A 122 -1.78 -7.23 1.58
CA TYR A 122 -2.70 -6.86 2.66
C TYR A 122 -2.10 -5.85 3.63
N VAL A 123 -0.82 -6.00 4.01
CA VAL A 123 -0.13 -5.03 4.88
C VAL A 123 -0.15 -3.64 4.27
N LEU A 124 0.14 -3.52 2.97
CA LEU A 124 0.12 -2.23 2.27
C LEU A 124 -1.28 -1.61 2.20
N GLU A 125 -2.32 -2.43 1.97
CA GLU A 125 -3.71 -1.97 1.91
C GLU A 125 -4.23 -1.51 3.27
N GLN A 126 -3.83 -2.18 4.36
CA GLN A 126 -4.29 -1.88 5.72
C GLN A 126 -3.57 -0.69 6.36
N ASN A 127 -2.34 -0.39 5.92
CA ASN A 127 -1.48 0.62 6.56
C ASN A 127 -1.17 1.81 5.64
N ILE A 128 -2.11 2.18 4.75
CA ILE A 128 -1.97 3.36 3.89
C ILE A 128 -1.75 4.61 4.77
N GLY A 129 -0.66 5.34 4.51
CA GLY A 129 -0.30 6.53 5.30
C GLY A 129 0.31 6.23 6.67
N ASN A 130 0.56 4.97 7.01
CA ASN A 130 1.19 4.55 8.27
C ASN A 130 2.47 3.73 8.02
N PRO A 131 3.64 4.38 7.88
CA PRO A 131 4.91 3.71 7.62
C PRO A 131 5.30 2.69 8.70
N GLU A 132 5.07 3.00 9.98
CA GLU A 132 5.39 2.12 11.10
C GLU A 132 4.53 0.84 11.07
N GLY A 133 3.26 0.97 10.69
CA GLY A 133 2.36 -0.17 10.49
C GLY A 133 2.81 -1.08 9.34
N ILE A 134 3.34 -0.50 8.26
CA ILE A 134 3.91 -1.26 7.13
C ILE A 134 5.14 -2.05 7.59
N GLU A 135 6.06 -1.40 8.29
CA GLU A 135 7.28 -2.05 8.81
C GLU A 135 6.94 -3.22 9.74
N LYS A 136 6.07 -2.99 10.74
CA LYS A 136 5.60 -4.05 11.65
C LYS A 136 4.90 -5.17 10.90
N GLY A 137 4.07 -4.84 9.91
CA GLY A 137 3.36 -5.83 9.10
C GLY A 137 4.29 -6.71 8.26
N PHE A 138 5.42 -6.17 7.78
CA PHE A 138 6.43 -6.95 7.06
C PHE A 138 7.15 -7.92 8.00
N HIS A 139 7.57 -7.46 9.18
CA HIS A 139 8.14 -8.34 10.21
C HIS A 139 7.16 -9.44 10.61
N ALA A 140 5.89 -9.09 10.84
CA ALA A 140 4.84 -10.04 11.17
C ALA A 140 4.65 -11.10 10.07
N THR A 141 4.66 -10.68 8.80
CA THR A 141 4.48 -11.58 7.65
C THR A 141 5.54 -12.67 7.62
N VAL A 142 6.81 -12.32 7.80
CA VAL A 142 7.92 -13.29 7.73
C VAL A 142 7.99 -14.12 9.00
N ASN A 143 7.98 -13.49 10.17
CA ASN A 143 8.14 -14.18 11.46
C ASN A 143 7.01 -15.18 11.73
N HIS A 144 5.77 -14.85 11.32
CA HIS A 144 4.62 -15.74 11.47
C HIS A 144 4.82 -17.08 10.76
N MET A 145 5.49 -17.08 9.60
CA MET A 145 5.76 -18.31 8.85
C MET A 145 6.70 -19.26 9.58
N TYR A 146 7.52 -18.73 10.50
CA TYR A 146 8.42 -19.49 11.36
C TYR A 146 7.86 -19.71 12.77
N GLY A 147 6.58 -19.37 13.01
CA GLY A 147 5.93 -19.54 14.31
C GLY A 147 6.23 -18.45 15.33
N ASP A 148 6.93 -17.39 14.95
CA ASP A 148 7.11 -16.21 15.80
C ASP A 148 5.95 -15.22 15.58
N HIS A 149 5.19 -14.99 16.65
CA HIS A 149 3.99 -14.16 16.65
C HIS A 149 4.19 -12.79 17.33
N GLN A 150 5.42 -12.37 17.64
CA GLN A 150 5.71 -11.11 18.34
C GLN A 150 5.10 -9.87 17.67
N TYR A 151 5.11 -9.81 16.35
CA TYR A 151 4.63 -8.67 15.57
C TYR A 151 3.21 -8.88 15.01
N CYS A 152 2.57 -10.00 15.33
CA CYS A 152 1.24 -10.33 14.83
C CYS A 152 0.14 -9.49 15.48
N THR A 153 -0.94 -9.27 14.74
CA THR A 153 -2.19 -8.75 15.28
C THR A 153 -3.23 -9.86 15.40
N GLU A 154 -4.17 -9.73 16.33
CA GLU A 154 -5.22 -10.72 16.60
C GLU A 154 -6.19 -10.90 15.41
N ASN A 155 -6.39 -9.83 14.63
CA ASN A 155 -7.26 -9.85 13.46
C ASN A 155 -6.69 -10.70 12.31
N TRP A 156 -5.37 -10.91 12.28
CA TRP A 156 -4.69 -11.66 11.23
C TRP A 156 -4.17 -13.02 11.73
N CYS A 157 -3.66 -13.08 12.96
CA CYS A 157 -3.04 -14.26 13.51
C CYS A 157 -4.04 -15.13 14.28
N GLY A 158 -4.41 -16.27 13.69
CA GLY A 158 -5.28 -17.26 14.33
C GLY A 158 -4.73 -17.78 15.67
N TYR A 159 -3.40 -17.87 15.83
CA TYR A 159 -2.77 -18.27 17.09
C TYR A 159 -3.09 -17.29 18.23
N LEU A 160 -2.91 -15.99 18.01
CA LEU A 160 -3.24 -14.96 19.01
C LEU A 160 -4.73 -14.91 19.30
N LYS A 161 -5.57 -15.01 18.24
CA LYS A 161 -7.02 -15.07 18.38
C LYS A 161 -7.46 -16.22 19.29
N ASN A 162 -6.89 -17.41 19.11
CA ASN A 162 -7.23 -18.59 19.91
C ASN A 162 -6.68 -18.52 21.34
N LYS A 163 -5.53 -17.87 21.57
CA LYS A 163 -4.97 -17.66 22.92
C LYS A 163 -5.91 -16.82 23.80
N GLN A 164 -6.54 -15.81 23.23
CA GLN A 164 -7.58 -15.05 23.93
C GLN A 164 -8.79 -15.92 24.25
N THR A 165 -9.33 -16.68 23.28
CA THR A 165 -10.53 -17.49 23.51
C THR A 165 -10.34 -18.50 24.63
N MET A 166 -9.17 -19.13 24.71
CA MET A 166 -8.82 -20.04 25.81
C MET A 166 -8.69 -19.27 27.14
N SER A 167 -8.02 -18.12 27.17
CA SER A 167 -7.92 -17.27 28.37
C SER A 167 -9.29 -16.83 28.90
N THR A 168 -10.19 -16.41 28.02
CA THR A 168 -11.55 -15.98 28.39
C THR A 168 -12.41 -17.15 28.85
N GLN A 169 -12.31 -18.33 28.22
CA GLN A 169 -12.98 -19.54 28.70
C GLN A 169 -12.46 -19.98 30.07
N THR A 170 -11.15 -19.90 30.30
CA THR A 170 -10.53 -20.23 31.60
C THR A 170 -11.00 -19.27 32.69
N PHE A 171 -11.06 -17.96 32.38
CA PHE A 171 -11.58 -16.94 33.28
C PHE A 171 -13.09 -17.09 33.58
N LEU A 172 -13.89 -17.52 32.59
CA LEU A 172 -15.31 -17.81 32.78
C LEU A 172 -15.52 -19.10 33.61
N MET A 173 -14.68 -20.11 33.41
CA MET A 173 -14.70 -21.34 34.23
C MET A 173 -14.34 -21.04 35.69
N GLU A 174 -13.33 -20.21 35.97
CA GLU A 174 -13.00 -19.80 37.35
C GLU A 174 -14.13 -19.02 38.03
N LYS A 175 -14.87 -18.17 37.32
CA LYS A 175 -16.00 -17.40 37.88
C LYS A 175 -17.29 -18.21 38.04
N ILE A 176 -17.50 -19.26 37.26
CA ILE A 176 -18.70 -20.10 37.31
C ILE A 176 -18.52 -21.30 38.27
N TYR A 177 -17.30 -21.83 38.42
CA TYR A 177 -17.01 -23.04 39.21
C TYR A 177 -16.43 -22.80 40.62
N LEU A 178 -16.34 -21.55 41.10
CA LEU A 178 -16.10 -21.27 42.53
C LEU A 178 -17.38 -20.78 43.22
N PRO A 179 -18.35 -21.67 43.57
CA PRO A 179 -19.39 -21.32 44.50
C PRO A 179 -18.92 -21.50 45.95
N HIS A 180 -19.09 -20.44 46.74
CA HIS A 180 -19.47 -20.50 48.16
C HIS A 180 -18.74 -21.49 49.08
N HIS A 181 -17.48 -21.24 49.40
CA HIS A 181 -16.93 -21.67 50.69
C HIS A 181 -16.05 -20.57 51.25
N LEU A 182 -16.66 -19.63 51.99
CA LEU A 182 -16.06 -18.82 53.07
C LEU A 182 -17.15 -17.86 53.56
N ASN A 183 -18.07 -18.40 54.35
CA ASN A 183 -18.87 -17.65 55.35
C ASN A 183 -19.48 -18.67 56.31
N GLN A 184 -18.61 -19.26 57.13
CA GLN A 184 -18.98 -19.86 58.42
C GLN A 184 -17.88 -19.49 59.40
N THR A 185 -18.08 -18.36 60.10
CA THR A 185 -17.85 -18.17 61.53
C THR A 185 -18.57 -16.91 61.95
#